data_AF-A0A928TZA3-F1
#
_entry.id   AF-A0A928TZA3-F1
#
_cell.length_a   1.000
_cell.length_b   1.000
_cell.length_c   1.000
_cell.angle_alpha   90.00
_cell.angle_beta   90.00
_cell.angle_gamma   90.00
#
_symmetry.space_group_name_H-M   'P 1'
#
loop_
_entity.id
_entity.type
_entity.pdbx_description
1 polymer ?
#
loop_
_entity_poly.entity_id
_entity_poly.type
_entity_poly.pdbx_seq_one_letter_code
_entity_poly.pdbx_strand_id
1 'polypeptide(L)'
;MKAAEQVSRFVISRPDMCTHCGALLLGYDPQPSRHQVTELPRIEPEVIEYQVHCLRCLACGQQTRGQWPADMPAGSFSHGCRPPQAT
;
A
#
# COMPACT_ATOMS: atom_id res chain seq x y z
N MET A 1 8.16 -8.17 -19.22
CA MET A 1 9.01 -6.99 -18.94
C MET A 1 8.39 -5.77 -19.63
N LYS A 2 8.37 -4.60 -18.98
CA LYS A 2 7.82 -3.35 -19.55
C LYS A 2 8.75 -2.76 -20.62
N ALA A 3 8.18 -1.95 -21.51
CA ALA A 3 8.94 -1.18 -22.49
C ALA A 3 9.84 -0.14 -21.79
N ALA A 4 10.88 0.34 -22.45
CA ALA A 4 11.88 1.22 -21.84
C ALA A 4 11.26 2.57 -21.40
N GLU A 5 10.29 3.05 -22.18
CA GLU A 5 9.53 4.27 -21.97
C GLU A 5 8.63 4.20 -20.72
N GLN A 6 8.36 2.99 -20.25
CA GLN A 6 7.53 2.72 -19.08
C GLN A 6 8.35 2.43 -17.81
N VAL A 7 9.68 2.47 -17.89
CA VAL A 7 10.57 2.30 -16.74
C VAL A 7 10.80 3.65 -16.09
N SER A 8 10.44 3.78 -14.82
CA SER A 8 10.60 5.03 -14.08
C SER A 8 12.06 5.39 -13.80
N ARG A 9 12.94 4.39 -13.65
CA ARG A 9 14.37 4.60 -13.38
C ARG A 9 15.21 3.44 -13.89
N PHE A 10 16.33 3.76 -14.54
CA PHE A 10 17.36 2.79 -14.89
C PHE A 10 18.51 2.83 -13.88
N VAL A 11 18.95 1.66 -13.44
CA VAL A 11 20.20 1.48 -12.69
C VAL A 11 21.12 0.65 -13.60
N ILE A 12 22.09 1.33 -14.23
CA ILE A 12 22.98 0.72 -15.22
C ILE A 12 24.28 0.31 -14.53
N SER A 13 24.59 -0.98 -14.53
CA SER A 13 25.87 -1.52 -14.05
C SER A 13 26.78 -1.77 -15.26
N ARG A 14 27.75 -0.88 -15.50
CA ARG A 14 28.76 -1.04 -16.54
C ARG A 14 30.10 -1.41 -15.89
N PRO A 15 30.84 -2.40 -16.43
CA PRO A 15 32.20 -2.65 -16.00
C PRO A 15 33.14 -1.63 -16.63
N ASP A 16 33.93 -0.94 -15.81
CA ASP A 16 34.92 0.04 -16.30
C ASP A 16 36.30 -0.61 -16.52
N MET A 17 36.51 -1.82 -15.97
CA MET A 17 37.77 -2.55 -16.03
C MET A 17 37.53 -4.05 -16.26
N CYS A 18 38.47 -4.68 -16.98
CA CYS A 18 38.50 -6.13 -17.14
C CYS A 18 38.77 -6.80 -15.79
N THR A 19 37.90 -7.72 -15.37
CA THR A 19 38.07 -8.45 -14.10
C THR A 19 39.25 -9.41 -14.08
N HIS A 20 39.82 -9.75 -15.24
CA HIS A 20 40.97 -10.64 -15.36
C HIS A 20 42.31 -9.90 -15.36
N CYS A 21 42.46 -8.82 -16.13
CA CYS A 21 43.75 -8.11 -16.29
C CYS A 21 43.74 -6.65 -15.83
N GLY A 22 42.58 -6.09 -15.43
CA GLY A 22 42.47 -4.71 -14.96
C GLY A 22 42.53 -3.64 -16.05
N ALA A 23 42.64 -3.99 -17.33
CA ALA A 23 42.62 -3.02 -18.42
C ALA A 23 41.29 -2.25 -18.46
N LEU A 24 41.34 -0.95 -18.79
CA LEU A 24 40.15 -0.12 -18.97
C LEU A 24 39.29 -0.62 -20.13
N LEU A 25 37.98 -0.72 -19.91
CA LEU A 25 37.03 -1.12 -20.94
C LEU A 25 36.36 0.13 -21.54
N LEU A 26 36.48 0.27 -22.86
CA LEU A 26 35.86 1.35 -23.61
C LEU A 26 34.88 0.75 -24.61
N GLY A 27 33.61 1.12 -24.54
CA GLY A 27 32.60 0.60 -25.46
C GLY A 27 31.17 0.80 -24.97
N TYR A 28 30.23 0.45 -25.84
CA TYR A 28 28.80 0.44 -25.55
C TYR A 28 28.23 -0.91 -25.95
N ASP A 29 27.44 -1.51 -25.05
CA ASP A 29 26.67 -2.70 -25.34
C ASP A 29 25.24 -2.30 -25.78
N PRO A 30 24.86 -2.53 -27.05
CA PRO A 30 23.52 -2.18 -27.54
C PRO A 30 22.43 -3.15 -27.07
N GLN A 31 22.78 -4.30 -26.50
CA GLN A 31 21.83 -5.33 -26.08
C GLN A 31 22.14 -5.86 -24.66
N PRO A 32 22.11 -4.99 -23.63
CA PRO A 32 22.40 -5.41 -22.27
C PRO A 32 21.34 -6.39 -21.75
N SER A 33 21.76 -7.31 -20.87
CA SER A 33 20.84 -8.14 -20.10
C SER A 33 19.94 -7.28 -19.22
N ARG A 34 18.62 -7.52 -19.27
CA ARG A 34 17.62 -6.69 -18.58
C ARG A 34 16.92 -7.48 -17.48
N HIS A 35 16.83 -6.87 -16.30
CA HIS A 35 15.99 -7.32 -15.19
C HIS A 35 15.20 -6.13 -14.65
N GLN A 36 13.87 -6.26 -14.56
CA GLN A 36 13.00 -5.20 -14.06
C GLN A 36 12.32 -5.65 -12.78
N VAL A 37 12.43 -4.82 -11.75
CA VAL A 37 11.75 -4.98 -10.46
C VAL A 37 10.61 -3.95 -10.42
N THR A 38 9.41 -4.39 -10.03
CA THR A 38 8.26 -3.52 -9.80
C THR A 38 7.87 -3.63 -8.33
N GLU A 39 8.12 -2.56 -7.59
CA GLU A 39 7.70 -2.43 -6.21
C GLU A 39 6.59 -1.39 -6.13
N LEU A 40 5.57 -1.69 -5.33
CA LEU A 40 4.66 -0.64 -4.89
C LEU A 40 5.45 0.30 -3.99
N PRO A 41 5.33 1.62 -4.16
CA PRO A 41 5.90 2.54 -3.19
C PRO A 41 5.32 2.22 -1.80
N ARG A 42 6.02 2.63 -0.74
CA ARG A 42 5.45 2.55 0.60
C ARG A 42 4.17 3.37 0.62
N ILE A 43 3.03 2.70 0.66
CA ILE A 43 1.72 3.30 0.82
C ILE A 43 1.36 3.12 2.29
N GLU A 44 1.08 4.23 2.96
CA GLU A 44 0.53 4.18 4.31
C GLU A 44 -0.97 3.84 4.21
N PRO A 45 -1.46 2.83 4.94
CA PRO A 45 -2.87 2.50 4.91
C PRO A 45 -3.69 3.60 5.60
N GLU A 46 -4.79 3.99 4.97
CA GLU A 46 -5.81 4.79 5.64
C GLU A 46 -6.56 3.91 6.64
N VAL A 47 -6.64 4.36 7.90
CA VAL A 47 -7.37 3.67 8.97
C VAL A 47 -8.55 4.53 9.40
N ILE A 48 -9.76 4.08 9.08
CA ILE A 48 -11.00 4.77 9.44
C ILE A 48 -11.68 4.00 10.59
N GLU A 49 -11.83 4.66 11.74
CA GLU A 49 -12.55 4.10 12.88
C GLU A 49 -13.97 4.67 12.95
N TYR A 50 -14.96 3.79 13.05
CA TYR A 50 -16.35 4.16 13.27
C TYR A 50 -16.69 3.96 14.74
N GLN A 51 -17.14 5.02 15.40
CA GLN A 51 -17.55 4.99 16.81
C GLN A 51 -19.05 5.26 16.94
N VAL A 52 -19.72 4.47 17.78
CA VAL A 52 -21.09 4.72 18.22
C VAL A 52 -21.10 4.91 19.72
N HIS A 53 -21.51 6.10 20.14
CA HIS A 53 -21.60 6.46 21.56
C HIS A 53 -22.95 6.05 22.16
N CYS A 54 -22.95 5.84 23.48
CA CYS A 54 -24.13 5.75 24.30
C CYS A 54 -24.04 6.84 25.39
N LEU A 55 -25.00 7.76 25.40
CA LEU A 55 -24.99 8.90 26.31
C LEU A 55 -26.23 8.89 27.19
N ARG A 56 -26.09 9.40 28.42
CA ARG A 56 -27.18 9.52 29.38
C ARG A 56 -27.77 10.93 29.34
N CYS A 57 -29.09 11.04 29.19
CA CYS A 57 -29.81 12.30 29.30
C CYS A 57 -29.72 12.82 30.75
N LEU A 58 -29.25 14.06 30.93
CA LEU A 58 -29.14 14.66 32.27
C LEU A 58 -30.51 15.01 32.88
N ALA A 59 -31.54 15.21 32.06
CA ALA A 59 -32.87 15.59 32.53
C ALA A 59 -33.71 14.39 33.04
N CYS A 60 -33.73 13.29 32.29
CA CYS A 60 -34.56 12.11 32.64
C CYS A 60 -33.73 10.85 32.98
N GLY A 61 -32.41 10.90 32.82
CA GLY A 61 -31.53 9.77 33.10
C GLY A 61 -31.53 8.65 32.05
N GLN A 62 -32.34 8.75 30.99
CA GLN A 62 -32.42 7.75 29.92
C GLN A 62 -31.10 7.64 29.15
N GLN A 63 -30.64 6.42 28.88
CA GLN A 63 -29.52 6.19 27.96
C GLN A 63 -30.00 6.12 26.52
N THR A 64 -29.27 6.79 25.62
CA THR A 64 -29.52 6.81 24.18
C THR A 64 -28.25 6.42 23.45
N ARG A 65 -28.34 5.40 22.59
CA ARG A 65 -27.24 4.94 21.74
C ARG A 65 -27.41 5.48 20.32
N GLY A 66 -26.32 5.92 19.71
CA GLY A 66 -26.30 6.27 18.28
C GLY A 66 -26.54 5.07 17.37
N GLN A 67 -26.86 5.33 16.11
CA GLN A 67 -26.96 4.30 15.07
C GLN A 67 -25.67 4.23 14.27
N TRP A 68 -25.35 3.04 13.75
CA TRP A 68 -24.25 2.87 12.83
C TRP A 68 -24.58 3.52 11.47
N PRO A 69 -23.60 4.14 10.78
CA PRO A 69 -23.80 4.61 9.41
C PRO A 69 -24.14 3.44 8.48
N ALA A 70 -25.16 3.61 7.64
CA ALA A 70 -25.59 2.57 6.70
C ALA A 70 -24.52 2.25 5.64
N ASP A 71 -23.74 3.26 5.25
CA ASP A 71 -22.74 3.17 4.18
C ASP A 71 -21.35 2.74 4.69
N MET A 72 -21.22 2.36 5.97
CA MET A 72 -19.94 1.88 6.48
C MET A 72 -19.57 0.55 5.79
N PRO A 73 -18.31 0.37 5.32
CA PRO A 73 -17.90 -0.87 4.68
C PRO A 73 -18.08 -2.06 5.62
N ALA A 74 -18.66 -3.17 5.12
CA ALA A 74 -18.63 -4.43 5.85
C ALA A 74 -17.17 -4.91 5.90
N GLY A 75 -16.53 -4.76 7.06
CA GLY A 75 -15.09 -4.98 7.21
C GLY A 75 -14.63 -6.31 6.63
N SER A 76 -13.58 -6.28 5.80
CA SER A 76 -13.00 -7.49 5.19
C SER A 76 -11.83 -8.08 6.00
N PHE A 77 -11.38 -7.39 7.05
CA PHE A 77 -10.19 -7.77 7.84
C PHE A 77 -10.42 -7.82 9.35
N SER A 78 -11.65 -7.58 9.83
CA SER A 78 -12.00 -7.92 11.21
C SER A 78 -12.51 -9.36 11.22
N HIS A 79 -11.90 -10.23 12.04
CA HIS A 79 -12.53 -11.51 12.36
C HIS A 79 -13.94 -11.21 12.88
N GLY A 80 -14.94 -11.71 12.13
CA GLY A 80 -16.33 -11.28 12.14
C GLY A 80 -16.88 -10.82 13.48
N CYS A 81 -17.02 -9.52 13.65
CA CYS A 81 -18.06 -8.97 14.51
C CYS A 81 -19.25 -8.63 13.61
N ARG A 82 -20.21 -9.56 13.51
CA ARG A 82 -21.52 -9.32 12.91
C ARG A 82 -22.13 -8.08 13.60
N PRO A 83 -22.60 -7.07 12.86
CA PRO A 83 -23.33 -5.98 13.50
C PRO A 83 -24.54 -6.56 14.25
N PRO A 84 -24.82 -6.12 15.50
CA PRO A 84 -26.00 -6.58 16.20
C PRO A 84 -27.22 -6.20 15.37
N GLN A 85 -28.05 -7.19 15.03
CA GLN A 85 -29.30 -6.93 14.31
C GLN A 85 -30.18 -6.06 15.20
N ALA A 86 -30.69 -4.97 14.64
CA ALA A 86 -31.73 -4.19 15.28
C ALA A 86 -32.96 -5.09 15.47
N THR A 87 -33.41 -5.21 16.72
CA THR A 87 -34.64 -5.91 17.10
C THR A 87 -35.86 -5.24 16.49
#